data_AF-A0A0C2FEC8-F1
#
_entry.id   AF-A0A0C2FEC8-F1
#
_cell.length_a   1.000
_cell.length_b   1.000
_cell.length_c   1.000
_cell.angle_alpha   90.00
_cell.angle_beta   90.00
_cell.angle_gamma   90.00
#
_symmetry.space_group_name_H-M   'P 1'
#
loop_
_entity.id
_entity.type
_entity.pdbx_description
1 polymer ?
#
loop_
_entity_poly.entity_id
_entity_poly.type
_entity_poly.pdbx_seq_one_letter_code
_entity_poly.pdbx_strand_id
1 'polypeptide(L)'
;MTISSGITSEEKKKIAELRKLVKDDLSEYYDTDFNLLRWLQGHAQLSIPDVARKLRHHLKARKSTWNLDKIHKNERTHPIHNHWRYGITGHSGTLENVIVNIEQCGKTDYTGMMECFSLSEVMKARIYDLEVMLAQCMELEKQTGKQAWILYVMDVTGLEYNKKLYDLITGSMRSLAEFMSDHYVEMIK
;
A
#
# COMPACT_ATOMS: atom_id res chain seq x y z
N MET A 1 -28.49 11.04 0.07
CA MET A 1 -27.91 11.24 1.41
C MET A 1 -26.48 11.71 1.22
N THR A 2 -26.14 12.91 1.67
CA THR A 2 -24.75 13.39 1.68
C THR A 2 -24.01 12.62 2.77
N ILE A 3 -23.22 11.62 2.37
CA ILE A 3 -22.35 10.91 3.28
C ILE A 3 -21.36 11.93 3.83
N SER A 4 -21.38 12.16 5.14
CA SER A 4 -20.47 13.11 5.79
C SER A 4 -19.06 12.53 5.67
N SER A 5 -18.24 13.12 4.81
CA SER A 5 -16.82 12.77 4.70
C SER A 5 -16.21 12.87 6.09
N GLY A 6 -15.60 11.81 6.63
CA GLY A 6 -14.91 11.85 7.94
C GLY A 6 -13.74 12.85 8.03
N ILE A 7 -13.57 13.68 7.00
CA ILE A 7 -12.54 14.70 6.80
C ILE A 7 -13.02 16.04 7.38
N THR A 8 -12.24 16.58 8.30
CA THR A 8 -12.47 17.87 8.94
C THR A 8 -12.28 19.05 7.97
N SER A 9 -12.83 20.21 8.32
CA SER A 9 -12.67 21.43 7.51
C SER A 9 -11.20 21.86 7.36
N GLU A 10 -10.37 21.57 8.36
CA GLU A 10 -8.94 21.89 8.31
C GLU A 10 -8.18 20.94 7.38
N GLU A 11 -8.47 19.63 7.45
CA GLU A 11 -7.91 18.65 6.51
C GLU A 11 -8.32 18.96 5.07
N LYS A 12 -9.57 19.37 4.82
CA LYS A 12 -10.01 19.79 3.48
C LYS A 12 -9.18 20.94 2.90
N LYS A 13 -8.78 21.91 3.72
CA LYS A 13 -7.90 23.01 3.28
C LYS A 13 -6.51 22.50 2.90
N LYS A 14 -5.91 21.66 3.76
CA LYS A 14 -4.59 21.07 3.52
C LYS A 14 -4.59 20.16 2.28
N ILE A 15 -5.64 19.38 2.09
CA ILE A 15 -5.85 18.55 0.89
C ILE A 15 -5.92 19.42 -0.35
N ALA A 16 -6.70 20.51 -0.33
CA ALA A 16 -6.81 21.41 -1.48
C ALA A 16 -5.47 22.08 -1.82
N GLU A 17 -4.70 22.48 -0.80
CA GLU A 17 -3.35 23.02 -0.99
C GLU A 17 -2.39 21.98 -1.60
N LEU A 18 -2.34 20.78 -1.02
CA LEU A 18 -1.51 19.68 -1.53
C LEU A 18 -1.90 19.32 -2.98
N ARG A 19 -3.20 19.16 -3.25
CA ARG A 19 -3.74 18.89 -4.59
C ARG A 19 -3.26 19.93 -5.61
N LYS A 20 -3.32 21.22 -5.25
CA LYS A 20 -2.82 22.30 -6.11
C LYS A 20 -1.33 22.15 -6.39
N LEU A 21 -0.54 21.80 -5.38
CA LEU A 21 0.90 21.63 -5.51
C LEU A 21 1.32 20.40 -6.29
N VAL A 22 0.46 19.39 -6.49
CA VAL A 22 0.81 18.16 -7.24
C VAL A 22 -0.08 17.90 -8.46
N LYS A 23 -0.93 18.87 -8.82
CA LYS A 23 -1.97 18.74 -9.87
C LYS A 23 -1.45 18.15 -11.18
N ASP A 24 -0.29 18.59 -11.63
CA ASP A 24 0.28 18.15 -12.93
C ASP A 24 0.74 16.68 -12.90
N ASP A 25 1.07 16.16 -11.71
CA ASP A 25 1.50 14.79 -11.52
C ASP A 25 0.35 13.84 -11.16
N LEU A 26 -0.82 14.36 -10.74
CA LEU A 26 -1.97 13.55 -10.35
C LEU A 26 -2.63 12.86 -11.56
N SER A 27 -3.16 11.66 -11.33
CA SER A 27 -4.05 10.96 -12.26
C SER A 27 -5.48 11.01 -11.73
N GLU A 28 -6.46 10.87 -12.63
CA GLU A 28 -7.88 10.82 -12.24
C GLU A 28 -8.19 9.67 -11.28
N TYR A 29 -7.45 8.56 -11.41
CA TYR A 29 -7.60 7.41 -10.52
C TYR A 29 -7.11 7.75 -9.09
N TYR A 30 -5.95 8.39 -8.96
CA TYR A 30 -5.33 8.60 -7.66
C TYR A 30 -5.81 9.88 -6.95
N ASP A 31 -6.38 10.85 -7.66
CA ASP A 31 -6.90 12.11 -7.10
C ASP A 31 -8.18 11.91 -6.28
N THR A 32 -8.02 11.34 -5.08
CA THR A 32 -9.06 11.23 -4.07
C THR A 32 -8.66 12.01 -2.82
N ASP A 33 -9.65 12.53 -2.08
CA ASP A 33 -9.38 13.24 -0.84
C ASP A 33 -8.66 12.34 0.18
N PHE A 34 -9.01 11.05 0.25
CA PHE A 34 -8.38 10.10 1.18
C PHE A 34 -6.94 9.74 0.80
N ASN A 35 -6.63 9.58 -0.48
CA ASN A 35 -5.25 9.35 -0.91
C ASN A 35 -4.38 10.54 -0.51
N LEU A 36 -4.82 11.78 -0.79
CA LEU A 36 -4.08 12.97 -0.39
C LEU A 36 -4.00 13.13 1.13
N LEU A 37 -5.06 12.76 1.86
CA LEU A 37 -5.08 12.80 3.31
C LEU A 37 -4.04 11.86 3.94
N ARG A 38 -3.86 10.65 3.40
CA ARG A 38 -2.83 9.69 3.85
C ARG A 38 -1.42 10.29 3.83
N TRP A 39 -1.09 11.02 2.76
CA TRP A 39 0.21 11.70 2.64
C TRP A 39 0.38 12.81 3.67
N LEU A 40 -0.68 13.54 3.99
CA LEU A 40 -0.65 14.57 5.03
C LEU A 40 -0.53 13.97 6.44
N GLN A 41 -1.20 12.83 6.69
CA GLN A 41 -1.17 12.14 7.98
C GLN A 41 0.19 11.48 8.25
N GLY A 42 0.71 10.68 7.32
CA GLY A 42 1.97 9.96 7.52
C GLY A 42 3.22 10.85 7.46
N HIS A 43 3.05 12.12 7.10
CA HIS A 43 4.09 13.13 7.11
C HIS A 43 3.66 14.40 7.86
N ALA A 44 2.83 14.27 8.90
CA ALA A 44 2.27 15.38 9.66
C ALA A 44 3.32 16.35 10.25
N GLN A 45 4.55 15.88 10.45
CA GLN A 45 5.70 16.65 10.91
C GLN A 45 6.33 17.54 9.83
N LEU A 46 5.99 17.35 8.56
CA LEU A 46 6.56 18.07 7.42
C LEU A 46 5.66 19.22 6.97
N SER A 47 6.27 20.19 6.29
CA SER A 47 5.52 21.23 5.58
C SER A 47 4.77 20.65 4.38
N ILE A 48 3.63 21.25 4.00
CA ILE A 48 2.85 20.79 2.83
C ILE A 48 3.70 20.75 1.54
N PRO A 49 4.60 21.72 1.26
CA PRO A 49 5.55 21.61 0.15
C PRO A 49 6.49 20.40 0.22
N ASP A 50 6.95 20.01 1.40
CA ASP A 50 7.79 18.82 1.59
C ASP A 50 7.01 17.52 1.39
N VAL A 51 5.76 17.47 1.87
CA VAL A 51 4.83 16.38 1.57
C VAL A 51 4.59 16.29 0.06
N ALA A 52 4.36 17.43 -0.61
CA ALA A 52 4.19 17.49 -2.05
C ALA A 52 5.40 16.94 -2.80
N ARG A 53 6.63 17.25 -2.37
CA ARG A 53 7.87 16.71 -2.97
C ARG A 53 7.94 15.18 -2.88
N LYS A 54 7.59 14.60 -1.72
CA LYS A 54 7.52 13.14 -1.54
C LYS A 54 6.39 12.52 -2.38
N LEU A 55 5.20 13.11 -2.35
CA LEU A 55 4.07 12.66 -3.17
C LEU A 55 4.40 12.68 -4.67
N ARG A 56 5.07 13.73 -5.17
CA ARG A 56 5.51 13.78 -6.58
C ARG A 56 6.43 12.62 -6.95
N HIS A 57 7.30 12.18 -6.04
CA HIS A 57 8.13 11.00 -6.27
C HIS A 57 7.25 9.75 -6.44
N HIS A 58 6.28 9.54 -5.55
CA HIS A 58 5.31 8.45 -5.68
C HIS A 58 4.50 8.54 -6.99
N LEU A 59 3.92 9.70 -7.32
CA LEU A 59 3.12 9.90 -8.54
C LEU A 59 3.92 9.62 -9.82
N LYS A 60 5.21 9.98 -9.86
CA LYS A 60 6.11 9.61 -10.95
C LYS A 60 6.34 8.10 -11.02
N ALA A 61 6.52 7.43 -9.87
CA ALA A 61 6.61 5.97 -9.83
C ALA A 61 5.33 5.30 -10.34
N ARG A 62 4.15 5.85 -10.03
CA ARG A 62 2.86 5.37 -10.57
C ARG A 62 2.79 5.43 -12.09
N LYS A 63 3.29 6.54 -12.67
CA LYS A 63 3.35 6.81 -14.12
C LYS A 63 4.51 6.09 -14.83
N SER A 64 5.33 5.33 -14.11
CA SER A 64 6.44 4.57 -14.71
C SER A 64 5.94 3.49 -15.67
N THR A 65 6.87 2.74 -16.27
CA THR A 65 6.56 1.59 -17.13
C THR A 65 5.71 0.51 -16.43
N TRP A 66 5.58 0.56 -15.11
CA TRP A 66 4.78 -0.39 -14.33
C TRP A 66 3.29 -0.04 -14.27
N ASN A 67 2.90 1.20 -14.60
CA ASN A 67 1.52 1.67 -14.71
C ASN A 67 0.63 1.23 -13.52
N LEU A 68 0.97 1.73 -12.33
CA LEU A 68 0.37 1.25 -11.08
C LEU A 68 -1.15 1.47 -11.03
N ASP A 69 -1.66 2.50 -11.68
CA ASP A 69 -3.11 2.82 -11.75
C ASP A 69 -3.95 1.71 -12.40
N LYS A 70 -3.34 0.81 -13.19
CA LYS A 70 -4.05 -0.27 -13.88
C LYS A 70 -3.62 -1.66 -13.44
N ILE A 71 -2.54 -1.79 -12.67
CA ILE A 71 -1.93 -3.11 -12.39
C ILE A 71 -2.90 -4.05 -11.64
N HIS A 72 -3.72 -3.51 -10.72
CA HIS A 72 -4.70 -4.26 -9.95
C HIS A 72 -5.85 -4.84 -10.80
N LYS A 73 -6.02 -4.37 -12.05
CA LYS A 73 -7.04 -4.88 -12.98
C LYS A 73 -6.58 -6.12 -13.75
N ASN A 74 -5.28 -6.40 -13.72
CA ASN A 74 -4.73 -7.59 -14.36
C ASN A 74 -5.00 -8.81 -13.49
N GLU A 75 -4.97 -9.99 -14.10
CA GLU A 75 -5.05 -11.25 -13.35
C GLU A 75 -3.78 -11.49 -12.52
N ARG A 76 -3.95 -12.11 -11.36
CA ARG A 76 -2.86 -12.48 -10.43
C ARG A 76 -2.13 -13.74 -10.92
N THR A 77 -1.32 -13.59 -11.98
CA THR A 77 -0.71 -14.72 -12.72
C THR A 77 0.80 -14.86 -12.54
N HIS A 78 1.44 -14.02 -11.71
CA HIS A 78 2.89 -14.10 -11.55
C HIS A 78 3.28 -15.42 -10.88
N PRO A 79 4.33 -16.15 -11.32
CA PRO A 79 4.69 -17.45 -10.74
C PRO A 79 4.91 -17.43 -9.21
N ILE A 80 5.46 -16.31 -8.70
CA ILE A 80 5.59 -16.05 -7.25
C ILE A 80 4.26 -16.20 -6.49
N HIS A 81 3.13 -15.86 -7.10
CA HIS A 81 1.81 -15.93 -6.48
C HIS A 81 1.35 -17.35 -6.15
N ASN A 82 1.99 -18.37 -6.74
CA ASN A 82 1.79 -19.78 -6.36
C ASN A 82 2.46 -20.13 -5.03
N HIS A 83 3.50 -19.38 -4.65
CA HIS A 83 4.29 -19.59 -3.43
C HIS A 83 3.98 -18.55 -2.36
N TRP A 84 3.57 -17.34 -2.76
CA TRP A 84 3.09 -16.27 -1.90
C TRP A 84 1.58 -16.14 -2.03
N ARG A 85 0.87 -16.70 -1.05
CA ARG A 85 -0.59 -16.78 -1.06
C ARG A 85 -1.25 -15.40 -0.97
N TYR A 86 -2.43 -15.30 -1.56
CA TYR A 86 -3.26 -14.11 -1.48
C TYR A 86 -3.77 -13.95 -0.03
N GLY A 87 -3.45 -12.83 0.60
CA GLY A 87 -3.71 -12.64 2.02
C GLY A 87 -4.97 -11.85 2.36
N ILE A 88 -5.61 -11.17 1.41
CA ILE A 88 -6.85 -10.43 1.70
C ILE A 88 -7.96 -11.42 2.03
N THR A 89 -8.50 -11.30 3.25
CA THR A 89 -9.52 -12.22 3.79
C THR A 89 -10.90 -11.60 3.92
N GLY A 90 -11.01 -10.27 3.89
CA GLY A 90 -12.28 -9.53 3.94
C GLY A 90 -12.28 -8.43 5.00
N HIS A 91 -13.46 -7.98 5.41
CA HIS A 91 -13.61 -6.92 6.41
C HIS A 91 -13.32 -7.44 7.82
N SER A 92 -12.79 -6.57 8.69
CA SER A 92 -12.45 -6.91 10.07
C SER A 92 -13.64 -7.34 10.94
N GLY A 93 -14.86 -6.90 10.61
CA GLY A 93 -16.08 -7.16 11.39
C GLY A 93 -16.17 -6.40 12.72
N THR A 94 -15.04 -5.99 13.31
CA THR A 94 -14.97 -5.22 14.56
C THR A 94 -14.50 -3.78 14.34
N LEU A 95 -13.54 -3.57 13.45
CA LEU A 95 -13.03 -2.24 13.11
C LEU A 95 -13.77 -1.69 11.89
N GLU A 96 -14.26 -0.45 12.02
CA GLU A 96 -14.91 0.26 10.91
C GLU A 96 -13.90 0.51 9.79
N ASN A 97 -14.32 0.26 8.55
CA ASN A 97 -13.54 0.57 7.35
C ASN A 97 -12.15 -0.11 7.26
N VAL A 98 -11.99 -1.27 7.92
CA VAL A 98 -10.74 -2.03 7.91
C VAL A 98 -10.90 -3.35 7.16
N ILE A 99 -9.97 -3.60 6.25
CA ILE A 99 -9.82 -4.86 5.50
C ILE A 99 -8.65 -5.63 6.12
N VAL A 100 -8.83 -6.92 6.35
CA VAL A 100 -7.82 -7.79 6.97
C VAL A 100 -7.01 -8.49 5.89
N ASN A 101 -5.69 -8.31 5.97
CA ASN A 101 -4.71 -9.05 5.20
C ASN A 101 -3.94 -10.01 6.13
N ILE A 102 -4.02 -11.31 5.88
CA ILE A 102 -3.30 -12.34 6.64
C ILE A 102 -2.11 -12.83 5.82
N GLU A 103 -0.90 -12.58 6.33
CA GLU A 103 0.35 -13.03 5.71
C GLU A 103 0.87 -14.29 6.42
N GLN A 104 1.02 -15.40 5.68
CA GLN A 104 1.49 -16.68 6.22
C GLN A 104 3.03 -16.77 6.24
N CYS A 105 3.66 -15.89 7.01
CA CYS A 105 5.11 -15.74 7.04
C CYS A 105 5.85 -17.02 7.44
N GLY A 106 5.34 -17.79 8.42
CA GLY A 106 6.02 -19.00 8.89
C GLY A 106 5.99 -20.17 7.90
N LYS A 107 5.08 -20.15 6.92
CA LYS A 107 4.91 -21.25 5.92
C LYS A 107 5.39 -20.88 4.52
N THR A 108 5.70 -19.62 4.28
CA THR A 108 6.17 -19.15 2.97
C THR A 108 7.64 -19.49 2.81
N ASP A 109 8.00 -20.19 1.75
CA ASP A 109 9.39 -20.49 1.40
C ASP A 109 10.06 -19.26 0.76
N TYR A 110 10.43 -18.30 1.59
CA TYR A 110 11.13 -17.10 1.14
C TYR A 110 12.52 -17.41 0.57
N THR A 111 13.18 -18.47 1.05
CA THR A 111 14.52 -18.84 0.56
C THR A 111 14.43 -19.35 -0.87
N GLY A 112 13.57 -20.34 -1.14
CA GLY A 112 13.36 -20.85 -2.49
C GLY A 112 12.89 -19.75 -3.45
N MET A 113 12.02 -18.86 -2.99
CA MET A 113 11.59 -17.71 -3.79
C MET A 113 12.75 -16.79 -4.18
N MET A 114 13.64 -16.45 -3.23
CA MET A 114 14.81 -15.59 -3.50
C MET A 114 15.90 -16.30 -4.33
N GLU A 115 15.94 -17.64 -4.35
CA GLU A 115 16.83 -18.43 -5.19
C GLU A 115 16.30 -18.61 -6.61
N CYS A 116 14.97 -18.62 -6.80
CA CYS A 116 14.33 -18.80 -8.11
C CYS A 116 13.98 -17.51 -8.85
N PHE A 117 13.77 -16.40 -8.14
CA PHE A 117 13.31 -15.14 -8.72
C PHE A 117 14.25 -13.98 -8.38
N SER A 118 14.36 -13.05 -9.31
CA SER A 118 15.06 -11.79 -9.05
C SER A 118 14.27 -10.92 -8.06
N LEU A 119 14.97 -10.04 -7.33
CA LEU A 119 14.32 -9.10 -6.41
C LEU A 119 13.28 -8.21 -7.12
N SER A 120 13.54 -7.82 -8.37
CA SER A 120 12.60 -7.02 -9.17
C SER A 120 11.30 -7.77 -9.48
N GLU A 121 11.35 -9.08 -9.72
CA GLU A 121 10.16 -9.92 -9.89
C GLU A 121 9.37 -10.05 -8.58
N VAL A 122 10.06 -10.24 -7.46
CA VAL A 122 9.44 -10.26 -6.12
C VAL A 122 8.74 -8.94 -5.83
N MET A 123 9.41 -7.81 -6.10
CA MET A 123 8.84 -6.47 -5.95
C MET A 123 7.62 -6.28 -6.84
N LYS A 124 7.67 -6.70 -8.11
CA LYS A 124 6.54 -6.57 -9.04
C LYS A 124 5.33 -7.40 -8.59
N ALA A 125 5.56 -8.64 -8.17
CA ALA A 125 4.52 -9.50 -7.62
C ALA A 125 3.89 -8.88 -6.36
N ARG A 126 4.70 -8.25 -5.51
CA ARG A 126 4.20 -7.64 -4.28
C ARG A 126 3.46 -6.32 -4.52
N ILE A 127 3.93 -5.51 -5.46
CA ILE A 127 3.26 -4.26 -5.86
C ILE A 127 1.88 -4.52 -6.43
N TYR A 128 1.71 -5.61 -7.18
CA TYR A 128 0.38 -6.05 -7.58
C TYR A 128 -0.54 -6.21 -6.37
N ASP A 129 -0.11 -6.95 -5.34
CA ASP A 129 -0.92 -7.18 -4.14
C ASP A 129 -1.20 -5.86 -3.37
N LEU A 130 -0.23 -4.94 -3.31
CA LEU A 130 -0.39 -3.62 -2.68
C LEU A 130 -1.38 -2.72 -3.45
N GLU A 131 -1.35 -2.72 -4.78
CA GLU A 131 -2.31 -1.96 -5.58
C GLU A 131 -3.72 -2.56 -5.51
N VAL A 132 -3.85 -3.89 -5.36
CA VAL A 132 -5.13 -4.53 -5.06
C VAL A 132 -5.67 -4.08 -3.70
N MET A 133 -4.81 -4.05 -2.67
CA MET A 133 -5.19 -3.54 -1.34
C MET A 133 -5.66 -2.08 -1.41
N LEU A 134 -4.88 -1.22 -2.08
CA LEU A 134 -5.22 0.19 -2.26
C LEU A 134 -6.55 0.37 -2.99
N ALA A 135 -6.77 -0.39 -4.07
CA ALA A 135 -8.02 -0.34 -4.84
C ALA A 135 -9.23 -0.72 -3.98
N GLN A 136 -9.11 -1.74 -3.12
CA GLN A 136 -10.19 -2.11 -2.20
C GLN A 136 -10.42 -1.05 -1.13
N CYS A 137 -9.37 -0.42 -0.59
CA CYS A 137 -9.51 0.72 0.32
C CYS A 137 -10.27 1.87 -0.34
N MET A 138 -9.88 2.24 -1.57
CA MET A 138 -10.52 3.32 -2.31
C MET A 138 -11.99 3.02 -2.64
N GLU A 139 -12.33 1.78 -2.96
CA GLU A 139 -13.71 1.37 -3.18
C GLU A 139 -14.53 1.43 -1.89
N LEU A 140 -13.98 0.95 -0.78
CA LEU A 140 -14.64 1.04 0.54
C LEU A 140 -14.84 2.50 0.98
N GLU A 141 -13.85 3.35 0.73
CA GLU A 141 -13.91 4.79 0.97
C GLU A 141 -15.01 5.48 0.18
N LYS A 142 -15.18 5.11 -1.09
CA LYS A 142 -16.24 5.62 -1.94
C LYS A 142 -17.62 5.20 -1.44
N GLN A 143 -17.74 3.97 -0.92
CA GLN A 143 -19.01 3.44 -0.41
C GLN A 143 -19.40 4.05 0.93
N THR A 144 -18.47 4.22 1.86
CA THR A 144 -18.79 4.64 3.23
C THR A 144 -18.48 6.11 3.53
N GLY A 145 -17.73 6.79 2.64
CA GLY A 145 -17.28 8.18 2.83
C GLY A 145 -16.35 8.38 4.03
N LYS A 146 -15.73 7.31 4.52
CA LYS A 146 -14.72 7.33 5.58
C LYS A 146 -13.43 6.74 5.05
N GLN A 147 -12.29 7.17 5.60
CA GLN A 147 -10.98 6.61 5.24
C GLN A 147 -10.96 5.11 5.56
N ALA A 148 -10.30 4.32 4.71
CA ALA A 148 -10.16 2.87 4.89
C ALA A 148 -8.70 2.47 5.17
N TRP A 149 -8.52 1.31 5.78
CA TRP A 149 -7.19 0.80 6.12
C TRP A 149 -7.08 -0.72 5.92
N ILE A 150 -5.84 -1.19 5.78
CA ILE A 150 -5.49 -2.59 5.84
C ILE A 150 -4.96 -2.93 7.24
N LEU A 151 -5.50 -3.95 7.88
CA LEU A 151 -4.93 -4.58 9.06
C LEU A 151 -4.09 -5.78 8.63
N TYR A 152 -2.79 -5.74 8.89
CA TYR A 152 -1.90 -6.87 8.67
C TYR A 152 -1.90 -7.81 9.87
N VAL A 153 -2.21 -9.08 9.63
CA VAL A 153 -2.04 -10.16 10.59
C VAL A 153 -0.93 -11.06 10.08
N MET A 154 0.21 -11.05 10.75
CA MET A 154 1.36 -11.87 10.38
C MET A 154 1.30 -13.19 11.14
N ASP A 155 0.98 -14.28 10.45
CA ASP A 155 1.07 -15.63 10.98
C ASP A 155 2.53 -16.12 10.92
N VAL A 156 3.22 -15.99 12.05
CA VAL A 156 4.61 -16.42 12.24
C VAL A 156 4.72 -17.87 12.74
N THR A 157 3.63 -18.63 12.73
CA THR A 157 3.66 -20.03 13.18
C THR A 157 4.61 -20.86 12.34
N GLY A 158 5.61 -21.46 12.98
CA GLY A 158 6.64 -22.26 12.32
C GLY A 158 7.82 -21.45 11.77
N LEU A 159 7.86 -20.12 12.01
CA LEU A 159 9.01 -19.31 11.66
C LEU A 159 10.19 -19.61 12.60
N GLU A 160 11.30 -20.06 12.02
CA GLU A 160 12.52 -20.36 12.77
C GLU A 160 13.56 -19.25 12.65
N TYR A 161 14.12 -18.82 13.79
CA TYR A 161 15.21 -17.87 13.78
C TYR A 161 16.52 -18.56 13.36
N ASN A 162 16.99 -18.23 12.17
CA ASN A 162 18.24 -18.75 11.61
C ASN A 162 18.95 -17.68 10.77
N LYS A 163 20.19 -17.97 10.34
CA LYS A 163 20.97 -17.04 9.53
C LYS A 163 20.27 -16.64 8.23
N LYS A 164 19.56 -17.57 7.57
CA LYS A 164 18.83 -17.27 6.32
C LYS A 164 17.72 -16.25 6.56
N LEU A 165 16.96 -16.39 7.66
CA LEU A 165 15.95 -15.42 8.05
C LEU A 165 16.57 -14.05 8.35
N TYR A 166 17.70 -14.01 9.06
CA TYR A 166 18.41 -12.77 9.35
C TYR A 166 18.89 -12.07 8.06
N ASP A 167 19.50 -12.81 7.15
CA ASP A 167 20.00 -12.30 5.86
C ASP A 167 18.82 -11.80 4.98
N LEU A 168 17.69 -12.51 5.00
CA LEU A 168 16.47 -12.13 4.31
C LEU A 168 15.88 -10.81 4.84
N ILE A 169 15.74 -10.68 6.16
CA ILE A 169 15.15 -9.49 6.81
C ILE A 169 16.06 -8.28 6.62
N THR A 170 17.37 -8.45 6.74
CA THR A 170 18.33 -7.34 6.61
C THR A 170 18.63 -6.98 5.14
N GLY A 171 18.35 -7.89 4.20
CA GLY A 171 18.52 -7.72 2.76
C GLY A 171 17.21 -7.37 2.04
N SER A 172 16.69 -8.32 1.25
CA SER A 172 15.59 -8.08 0.29
C SER A 172 14.28 -7.62 0.94
N MET A 173 13.94 -8.17 2.11
CA MET A 173 12.69 -7.78 2.79
C MET A 173 12.76 -6.36 3.35
N ARG A 174 13.96 -5.88 3.72
CA ARG A 174 14.16 -4.47 4.10
C ARG A 174 13.82 -3.55 2.93
N SER A 175 14.33 -3.82 1.74
CA SER A 175 14.03 -3.00 0.55
C SER A 175 12.53 -2.97 0.23
N LEU A 176 11.84 -4.11 0.40
CA LEU A 176 10.39 -4.16 0.24
C LEU A 176 9.66 -3.33 1.31
N ALA A 177 10.08 -3.43 2.57
CA ALA A 177 9.49 -2.67 3.67
C ALA A 177 9.71 -1.16 3.50
N GLU A 178 10.91 -0.74 3.09
CA GLU A 178 11.22 0.67 2.78
C GLU A 178 10.33 1.19 1.64
N PHE A 179 10.19 0.42 0.55
CA PHE A 179 9.29 0.78 -0.55
C PHE A 179 7.84 0.90 -0.09
N MET A 180 7.35 -0.04 0.72
CA MET A 180 5.99 0.03 1.28
C MET A 180 5.79 1.28 2.13
N SER A 181 6.76 1.59 3.00
CA SER A 181 6.73 2.77 3.86
C SER A 181 6.76 4.08 3.07
N ASP A 182 7.48 4.13 1.95
CA ASP A 182 7.61 5.34 1.15
C ASP A 182 6.45 5.56 0.17
N HIS A 183 5.78 4.49 -0.27
CA HIS A 183 4.77 4.57 -1.35
C HIS A 183 3.34 4.27 -0.90
N TYR A 184 3.11 3.57 0.21
CA TYR A 184 1.78 3.19 0.71
C TYR A 184 1.54 3.72 2.13
N VAL A 185 1.85 5.01 2.29
CA VAL A 185 1.77 5.76 3.55
C VAL A 185 0.33 5.73 4.10
N GLU A 186 0.17 5.51 5.41
CA GLU A 186 -1.14 5.45 6.10
C GLU A 186 -2.18 4.53 5.43
N MET A 187 -1.71 3.50 4.71
CA MET A 187 -2.58 2.42 4.20
C MET A 187 -2.75 1.32 5.24
N ILE A 188 -1.72 1.07 6.05
CA ILE A 188 -1.70 0.05 7.09
C ILE A 188 -2.05 0.71 8.42
N LYS A 189 -2.95 0.10 9.20
CA LYS A 189 -3.39 0.57 10.52
C LYS A 189 -2.53 0.04 11.66
#